data_AF-A0A3D3LPP1-F1
#
_entry.id   AF-A0A3D3LPP1-F1
#
_cell.length_a   1.000
_cell.length_b   1.000
_cell.length_c   1.000
_cell.angle_alpha   90.00
_cell.angle_beta   90.00
_cell.angle_gamma   90.00
#
_symmetry.space_group_name_H-M   'P 1'
#
loop_
_entity.id
_entity.type
_entity.pdbx_description
1 polymer ?
#
loop_
_entity_poly.entity_id
_entity_poly.type
_entity_poly.pdbx_seq_one_letter_code
_entity_poly.pdbx_strand_id
1 'polypeptide(L)'
;NKINSDLDLVFPIHPRTRKMIDTLGLNDEINKIHNLIITEPLGYLDFLKLTSNSKFILTDSGGIQEESTVLRIPCLTLRENTERPVTSEIGTNTICGLNEEKILSNVRKIESGKYKKGKIPEKWDGKSAERIVKVITGKIL
;
A
#
# COMPACT_ATOMS: atom_id res chain seq x y z
N ASN A 1 -18.39 -0.98 -7.05
CA ASN A 1 -17.30 -0.99 -6.06
C ASN A 1 -17.90 -0.90 -4.65
N LYS A 2 -17.63 -1.85 -3.74
CA LYS A 2 -18.14 -1.80 -2.35
C LYS A 2 -17.28 -0.95 -1.40
N ILE A 3 -16.07 -0.57 -1.82
CA ILE A 3 -15.12 0.20 -1.02
C ILE A 3 -15.66 1.62 -0.78
N ASN A 4 -15.88 2.37 -1.85
CA ASN A 4 -16.62 3.63 -1.89
C ASN A 4 -16.92 3.93 -3.37
N SER A 5 -18.18 4.22 -3.72
CA SER A 5 -18.57 4.58 -5.09
C SER A 5 -18.04 5.94 -5.53
N ASP A 6 -17.84 6.86 -4.59
CA ASP A 6 -17.52 8.27 -4.84
C ASP A 6 -16.00 8.53 -4.89
N LEU A 7 -15.19 7.48 -4.76
CA LEU A 7 -13.73 7.54 -4.88
C LEU A 7 -13.26 6.77 -6.10
N ASP A 8 -12.36 7.37 -6.86
CA ASP A 8 -11.65 6.66 -7.92
C ASP A 8 -10.68 5.64 -7.32
N LEU A 9 -10.77 4.41 -7.83
CA LEU A 9 -9.83 3.33 -7.54
C LEU A 9 -8.79 3.30 -8.66
N VAL A 10 -7.58 3.76 -8.37
CA VAL A 10 -6.46 3.69 -9.33
C VAL A 10 -5.69 2.39 -9.09
N PHE A 11 -5.58 1.56 -10.12
CA PHE A 11 -4.90 0.28 -10.06
C PHE A 11 -3.77 0.19 -11.11
N PRO A 12 -2.55 0.63 -10.77
CA PRO A 12 -1.35 0.36 -11.56
C PRO A 12 -1.05 -1.13 -11.56
N ILE A 13 -1.45 -1.82 -12.62
CA ILE A 13 -1.51 -3.27 -12.62
C ILE A 13 -0.19 -3.88 -13.06
N HIS A 14 0.34 -4.82 -12.26
CA HIS A 14 1.51 -5.59 -12.68
C HIS A 14 1.15 -6.51 -13.86
N PRO A 15 2.02 -6.70 -14.87
CA PRO A 15 1.72 -7.53 -16.05
C PRO A 15 1.28 -8.96 -15.70
N ARG A 16 1.87 -9.53 -14.64
CA ARG A 16 1.45 -10.82 -14.06
C ARG A 16 -0.03 -10.83 -13.66
N THR A 17 -0.49 -9.79 -12.97
CA THR A 17 -1.88 -9.70 -12.50
C THR A 17 -2.83 -9.48 -13.65
N ARG A 18 -2.45 -8.65 -14.64
CA ARG A 18 -3.22 -8.47 -15.89
C ARG A 18 -3.43 -9.81 -16.60
N LYS A 19 -2.36 -10.57 -16.79
CA LYS A 19 -2.44 -11.92 -17.40
C LYS A 19 -3.36 -12.87 -16.62
N MET A 20 -3.35 -12.80 -15.29
CA MET A 20 -4.22 -13.64 -14.46
C MET A 20 -5.69 -13.25 -14.60
N ILE A 21 -6.00 -11.96 -14.69
CA ILE A 21 -7.36 -11.46 -14.95
C ILE A 21 -7.89 -12.02 -16.27
N ASP A 22 -7.07 -11.96 -17.32
CA ASP A 22 -7.43 -12.50 -18.64
C ASP A 22 -7.66 -14.02 -18.57
N THR A 23 -6.72 -14.74 -17.95
CA THR A 23 -6.77 -16.20 -17.82
C THR A 23 -7.98 -16.68 -17.02
N LEU A 24 -8.41 -15.90 -16.02
CA LEU A 24 -9.56 -16.22 -15.17
C LEU A 24 -10.88 -15.68 -15.74
N GLY A 25 -10.87 -14.99 -16.89
CA GLY A 25 -12.08 -14.43 -17.51
C GLY A 25 -12.71 -13.29 -16.71
N LEU A 26 -11.93 -12.56 -15.92
CA LEU A 26 -12.43 -11.51 -15.01
C LEU A 26 -12.60 -10.14 -15.67
N ASN A 27 -12.27 -10.01 -16.96
CA ASN A 27 -12.32 -8.74 -17.68
C ASN A 27 -13.71 -8.09 -17.63
N ASP A 28 -14.78 -8.85 -17.82
CA ASP A 28 -16.13 -8.31 -17.83
C ASP A 28 -16.53 -7.76 -16.45
N GLU A 29 -16.16 -8.45 -15.37
CA GLU A 29 -16.43 -8.00 -13.99
C GLU A 29 -15.65 -6.73 -13.65
N ILE A 30 -14.40 -6.65 -14.12
CA ILE A 30 -13.55 -5.48 -13.92
C ILE A 30 -14.07 -4.27 -14.70
N ASN A 31 -14.47 -4.48 -15.97
CA ASN A 31 -15.01 -3.42 -16.82
C ASN A 31 -16.34 -2.85 -16.32
N LYS A 32 -17.10 -3.60 -15.50
CA LYS A 32 -18.32 -3.11 -14.84
C LYS A 32 -18.04 -2.13 -13.69
N ILE A 33 -16.79 -2.00 -13.24
CA ILE A 33 -16.42 -1.09 -12.14
C ILE A 33 -16.19 0.31 -12.71
N HIS A 34 -17.22 1.14 -12.69
CA HIS A 34 -17.23 2.48 -13.33
C HIS A 34 -16.15 3.44 -12.81
N ASN A 35 -15.73 3.31 -11.56
CA ASN A 35 -14.72 4.16 -10.91
C ASN A 35 -13.36 3.48 -10.77
N LEU A 36 -13.06 2.45 -11.59
CA LEU A 36 -11.77 1.79 -11.63
C LEU A 36 -10.93 2.32 -12.79
N ILE A 37 -9.78 2.91 -12.47
CA ILE A 37 -8.80 3.38 -13.44
C ILE A 37 -7.63 2.41 -13.44
N ILE A 38 -7.53 1.59 -14.50
CA ILE A 38 -6.41 0.67 -14.68
C ILE A 38 -5.32 1.38 -15.48
N THR A 39 -4.09 1.33 -14.98
CA THR A 39 -2.92 1.87 -15.67
C THR A 39 -1.86 0.80 -15.80
N GLU A 40 -0.94 0.97 -16.75
CA GLU A 40 0.31 0.19 -16.77
C GLU A 40 1.16 0.52 -15.54
N PRO A 41 2.16 -0.32 -15.20
CA PRO A 41 3.08 -0.03 -14.11
C PRO A 41 3.69 1.38 -14.24
N LEU A 42 3.57 2.17 -13.18
CA LEU A 42 4.06 3.54 -13.15
C LEU A 42 5.55 3.59 -12.80
N GLY A 43 6.23 4.63 -13.27
CA GLY A 43 7.57 4.97 -12.80
C GLY A 43 7.55 5.32 -11.31
N TYR A 44 8.70 5.18 -10.64
CA TYR A 44 8.79 5.35 -9.19
C TYR A 44 8.23 6.69 -8.69
N LEU A 45 8.61 7.80 -9.35
CA LEU A 45 8.17 9.13 -8.94
C LEU A 45 6.66 9.34 -9.14
N ASP A 46 6.11 8.83 -10.23
CA ASP A 46 4.66 8.92 -10.51
C ASP A 46 3.86 8.09 -9.52
N PHE A 47 4.34 6.89 -9.21
CA PHE A 47 3.73 6.01 -8.20
C PHE A 47 3.81 6.62 -6.80
N LEU A 48 4.94 7.25 -6.45
CA LEU A 48 5.11 7.98 -5.20
C LEU A 48 4.14 9.17 -5.10
N LYS A 49 3.97 9.92 -6.21
CA LYS A 49 3.01 11.01 -6.27
C LYS A 49 1.57 10.50 -6.13
N LEU A 50 1.22 9.41 -6.79
CA LEU A 50 -0.10 8.77 -6.67
C LEU A 50 -0.38 8.36 -5.22
N THR A 51 0.51 7.58 -4.62
CA THR A 51 0.35 7.05 -3.26
C THR A 51 0.33 8.14 -2.19
N SER A 52 1.21 9.14 -2.28
CA SER A 52 1.25 10.27 -1.33
C SER A 52 0.02 11.18 -1.36
N ASN A 53 -0.78 11.13 -2.44
CA ASN A 53 -2.03 11.89 -2.57
C ASN A 53 -3.29 11.01 -2.44
N SER A 54 -3.10 9.71 -2.18
CA SER A 54 -4.21 8.76 -2.01
C SER A 54 -4.84 8.91 -0.63
N LYS A 55 -6.17 8.75 -0.55
CA LYS A 55 -6.91 8.72 0.73
C LYS A 55 -6.48 7.53 1.60
N PHE A 56 -6.22 6.40 0.96
CA PHE A 56 -5.63 5.20 1.54
C PHE A 56 -5.15 4.26 0.42
N ILE A 57 -4.43 3.21 0.80
CA ILE A 57 -3.84 2.23 -0.11
C ILE A 57 -4.33 0.83 0.26
N LEU A 58 -4.67 0.02 -0.75
CA LEU A 58 -4.83 -1.43 -0.64
C LEU A 58 -3.63 -2.09 -1.36
N THR A 59 -2.92 -2.99 -0.69
CA THR A 59 -1.70 -3.56 -1.29
C THR A 59 -1.34 -4.93 -0.71
N ASP A 60 -0.65 -5.75 -1.48
CA ASP A 60 0.07 -6.94 -1.02
C ASP A 60 1.60 -6.72 -0.99
N SER A 61 2.09 -5.58 -1.49
CA SER A 61 3.50 -5.24 -1.59
C SER A 61 4.10 -4.88 -0.23
N GLY A 62 5.25 -5.48 0.10
CA GLY A 62 6.01 -5.13 1.31
C GLY A 62 6.56 -3.69 1.28
N GLY A 63 7.12 -3.27 0.15
CA GLY A 63 7.68 -1.92 0.01
C GLY A 63 6.63 -0.83 0.19
N ILE A 64 5.41 -1.04 -0.33
CA ILE A 64 4.32 -0.06 -0.20
C ILE A 64 3.82 0.05 1.24
N GLN A 65 3.88 -1.02 2.04
CA GLN A 65 3.57 -0.95 3.47
C GLN A 65 4.55 -0.05 4.24
N GLU A 66 5.84 -0.07 3.85
CA GLU A 66 6.88 0.77 4.42
C GLU A 66 6.70 2.23 3.97
N GLU A 67 6.56 2.46 2.66
CA GLU A 67 6.37 3.79 2.08
C GLU A 67 5.10 4.47 2.61
N SER A 68 3.98 3.76 2.71
CA SER A 68 2.73 4.31 3.26
C SER A 68 2.91 4.80 4.70
N THR A 69 3.74 4.11 5.49
CA THR A 69 4.03 4.49 6.87
C THR A 69 4.85 5.78 6.93
N VAL A 70 5.88 5.91 6.09
CA VAL A 70 6.70 7.13 6.00
C VAL A 70 5.86 8.32 5.52
N LEU A 71 5.02 8.11 4.50
CA LEU A 71 4.14 9.12 3.92
C LEU A 71 2.91 9.43 4.78
N ARG A 72 2.69 8.67 5.86
CA ARG A 72 1.53 8.78 6.76
C ARG A 72 0.19 8.55 6.05
N ILE A 73 0.18 7.70 5.04
CA ILE A 73 -1.01 7.30 4.30
C ILE A 73 -1.58 6.01 4.92
N PRO A 74 -2.88 5.93 5.23
CA PRO A 74 -3.51 4.69 5.66
C PRO A 74 -3.27 3.55 4.65
N CYS A 75 -2.85 2.39 5.14
CA CYS A 75 -2.60 1.22 4.30
C CYS A 75 -3.35 0.02 4.85
N LEU A 76 -3.99 -0.75 3.97
CA LEU A 76 -4.63 -2.02 4.31
C LEU A 76 -3.97 -3.13 3.48
N THR A 77 -3.29 -4.05 4.16
CA THR A 77 -2.59 -5.15 3.49
C THR A 77 -3.51 -6.32 3.19
N LEU A 78 -3.55 -6.74 1.92
CA LEU A 78 -4.37 -7.84 1.41
C LEU A 78 -3.62 -9.18 1.49
N ARG A 79 -2.96 -9.44 2.61
CA ARG A 79 -2.23 -10.68 2.94
C ARG A 79 -2.57 -11.10 4.36
N GLU A 80 -2.49 -12.39 4.66
CA GLU A 80 -2.70 -12.90 6.02
C GLU A 80 -1.55 -12.57 6.98
N ASN A 81 -0.35 -12.32 6.43
CA ASN A 81 0.85 -11.97 7.18
C ASN A 81 1.74 -10.99 6.39
N THR A 82 2.73 -10.43 7.08
CA THR A 82 3.72 -9.53 6.50
C THR A 82 5.09 -9.73 7.14
N GLU A 83 6.13 -9.62 6.33
CA GLU A 83 7.53 -9.51 6.75
C GLU A 83 7.90 -8.13 7.31
N ARG A 84 6.94 -7.19 7.34
CA ARG A 84 7.08 -5.81 7.86
C ARG A 84 6.13 -5.53 9.03
N PRO A 85 6.16 -6.32 10.13
CA PRO A 85 5.20 -6.19 11.24
C PRO A 85 5.15 -4.78 11.83
N VAL A 86 6.29 -4.09 11.86
CA VAL A 86 6.45 -2.70 12.32
C VAL A 86 5.50 -1.72 11.62
N THR A 87 5.16 -1.95 10.35
CA THR A 87 4.22 -1.10 9.60
C THR A 87 2.82 -1.17 10.18
N SER A 88 2.47 -2.30 10.82
CA SER A 88 1.16 -2.53 11.41
C SER A 88 1.11 -2.27 12.91
N GLU A 89 2.19 -2.59 13.63
CA GLU A 89 2.31 -2.38 15.07
C GLU A 89 2.54 -0.91 15.42
N ILE A 90 3.37 -0.22 14.63
CA ILE A 90 3.77 1.18 14.86
C ILE A 90 3.21 2.09 13.76
N GLY A 91 3.30 1.66 12.51
CA GLY A 91 2.97 2.45 11.33
C GLY A 91 1.48 2.60 11.01
N THR A 92 1.20 2.92 9.76
CA THR A 92 -0.17 3.21 9.26
C THR A 92 -0.92 1.97 8.77
N ASN A 93 -0.27 0.82 8.70
CA ASN A 93 -0.78 -0.35 7.99
C ASN A 93 -1.72 -1.20 8.84
N THR A 94 -2.77 -1.80 8.29
CA THR A 94 -3.55 -2.85 8.93
C THR A 94 -3.59 -4.09 8.05
N ILE A 95 -3.17 -5.23 8.59
CA ILE A 95 -3.20 -6.51 7.89
C ILE A 95 -4.65 -7.01 7.88
N CYS A 96 -5.28 -7.01 6.70
CA CYS A 96 -6.67 -7.36 6.54
C CYS A 96 -6.89 -8.80 6.03
N GLY A 97 -5.87 -9.43 5.45
CA GLY A 97 -6.10 -10.65 4.68
C GLY A 97 -7.03 -10.37 3.51
N LEU A 98 -7.83 -11.38 3.14
CA LEU A 98 -8.89 -11.23 2.13
C LEU A 98 -10.30 -11.14 2.75
N ASN A 99 -10.40 -10.82 4.05
CA ASN A 99 -11.68 -10.69 4.73
C ASN A 99 -12.37 -9.37 4.33
N GLU A 100 -13.42 -9.47 3.52
CA GLU A 100 -14.18 -8.32 3.01
C GLU A 100 -14.71 -7.42 4.13
N GLU A 101 -15.32 -7.97 5.18
CA GLU A 101 -15.86 -7.16 6.27
C GLU A 101 -14.77 -6.38 7.01
N LYS A 102 -13.61 -7.00 7.21
CA LYS A 102 -12.45 -6.36 7.84
C LYS A 102 -11.90 -5.22 6.98
N ILE A 103 -11.83 -5.40 5.66
CA ILE A 103 -11.42 -4.36 4.71
C ILE A 103 -12.42 -3.19 4.80
N LEU A 104 -13.71 -3.46 4.62
CA LEU A 104 -14.76 -2.43 4.60
C LEU A 104 -14.89 -1.70 5.95
N SER A 105 -14.71 -2.41 7.07
CA SER A 105 -14.67 -1.83 8.40
C SER A 105 -13.55 -0.80 8.55
N ASN A 106 -12.35 -1.10 8.05
CA ASN A 106 -11.23 -0.16 8.10
C ASN A 106 -11.40 1.01 7.13
N VAL A 107 -11.96 0.78 5.95
CA VAL A 107 -12.31 1.87 5.01
C VAL A 107 -13.25 2.88 5.68
N ARG A 108 -14.34 2.42 6.33
CA ARG A 108 -15.24 3.30 7.09
C ARG A 108 -14.54 4.08 8.21
N LYS A 109 -13.56 3.47 8.89
CA LYS A 109 -12.74 4.18 9.89
C LYS A 109 -11.88 5.27 9.26
N ILE A 110 -11.32 5.01 8.07
CA ILE A 110 -10.49 5.99 7.34
C ILE A 110 -11.36 7.19 6.97
N GLU A 111 -12.53 6.95 6.41
CA GLU A 111 -13.45 7.99 5.93
C GLU A 111 -14.01 8.85 7.05
N SER A 112 -14.30 8.24 8.21
CA SER A 112 -14.74 8.97 9.40
C SER A 112 -13.60 9.65 10.17
N GLY A 113 -12.35 9.57 9.69
CA GLY A 113 -11.18 10.15 10.35
C GLY A 113 -10.79 9.44 11.65
N LYS A 114 -11.35 8.25 11.93
CA LYS A 114 -11.12 7.45 13.14
C LYS A 114 -10.04 6.38 12.96
N TYR A 115 -9.50 6.24 11.75
CA TYR A 115 -8.43 5.28 11.48
C TYR A 115 -7.13 5.70 12.19
N LYS A 116 -6.31 4.71 12.53
CA LYS A 116 -5.04 4.96 13.23
C LYS A 116 -4.11 5.82 12.37
N LYS A 117 -3.45 6.78 12.99
CA LYS A 117 -2.45 7.64 12.31
C LYS A 117 -1.09 6.96 12.16
N GLY A 118 -0.78 6.00 13.04
CA GLY A 118 0.56 5.42 13.13
C GLY A 118 1.63 6.41 13.56
N LYS A 119 2.88 5.93 13.61
CA LYS A 119 4.10 6.71 13.79
C LYS A 119 5.16 6.21 12.81
N ILE A 120 6.12 7.08 12.50
CA ILE A 120 7.30 6.67 11.75
C ILE A 120 8.20 5.89 12.73
N PRO A 121 8.56 4.62 12.42
CA PRO A 121 9.45 3.83 13.27
C PRO A 121 10.81 4.50 13.49
N GLU A 122 11.49 4.14 14.58
CA GLU A 122 12.82 4.63 14.85
C GLU A 122 13.78 4.26 13.70
N LYS A 123 14.71 5.17 13.37
CA LYS A 123 15.72 5.03 12.29
C LYS A 123 15.18 5.05 10.87
N TRP A 124 13.88 5.28 10.68
CA TRP A 124 13.30 5.59 9.36
C TRP A 124 13.44 7.09 9.05
N ASP A 125 14.67 7.60 9.20
CA ASP A 125 15.01 9.02 9.15
C ASP A 125 15.79 9.41 7.90
N GLY A 126 15.83 8.52 6.89
CA GLY A 126 16.56 8.73 5.65
C GLY A 126 18.08 8.55 5.75
N LYS A 127 18.63 8.21 6.93
CA LYS A 127 20.09 8.11 7.15
C LYS A 127 20.63 6.67 7.05
N SER A 128 19.89 5.76 6.44
CA SER A 128 20.31 4.35 6.32
C SER A 128 21.61 4.21 5.55
N ALA A 129 21.76 4.91 4.42
CA ALA A 129 22.97 4.85 3.60
C ALA A 129 24.22 5.30 4.37
N GLU A 130 24.15 6.45 5.06
CA GLU A 130 25.25 6.97 5.88
C GLU A 130 25.69 5.98 6.97
N ARG A 131 24.73 5.37 7.66
CA ARG A 131 25.02 4.37 8.71
C ARG A 131 25.67 3.12 8.14
N ILE A 132 25.17 2.63 7.00
CA ILE A 132 25.72 1.45 6.31
C ILE A 132 27.16 1.72 5.88
N VAL A 133 27.41 2.85 5.22
CA VAL A 133 28.77 3.25 4.80
C VAL A 133 29.70 3.31 6.00
N LYS A 134 29.30 3.95 7.11
CA LYS A 134 30.10 4.04 8.34
C LYS A 134 30.48 2.66 8.89
N VAL A 135 29.56 1.69 8.87
CA VAL A 135 29.83 0.32 9.34
C VAL A 135 30.80 -0.41 8.43
N ILE A 136 30.67 -0.24 7.11
CA ILE A 136 31.54 -0.89 6.14
C ILE A 136 32.96 -0.32 6.24
N THR A 137 33.12 1.00 6.23
CA THR A 137 34.44 1.65 6.26
C THR A 137 35.11 1.56 7.62
N GLY A 138 34.34 1.58 8.72
CA GLY A 138 34.87 1.45 10.08
C GLY A 138 35.29 0.02 10.47
N LYS A 139 35.02 -0.98 9.63
CA LYS A 139 35.50 -2.37 9.79
C LYS A 139 36.72 -2.70 8.94
N ILE A 140 37.16 -1.78 8.08
CA ILE A 140 38.29 -1.96 7.15
C ILE A 140 39.60 -1.34 7.69
N LEU A 141 39.57 -0.76 8.90
CA LEU A 141 40.74 -0.28 9.66
C LEU A 141 40.80 -1.00 11.00
#